data_AF-A0AAN5DF07-F1
#
_entry.id   AF-A0AAN5DF07-F1
#
_cell.length_a   1.000
_cell.length_b   1.000
_cell.length_c   1.000
_cell.angle_alpha   90.00
_cell.angle_beta   90.00
_cell.angle_gamma   90.00
#
_symmetry.space_group_name_H-M   'P 1'
#
loop_
_entity.id
_entity.type
_entity.pdbx_description
1 polymer ?
#
loop_
_entity_poly.entity_id
_entity_poly.type
_entity_poly.pdbx_seq_one_letter_code
_entity_poly.pdbx_strand_id
1 'polypeptide(L)'
;LLTFVWTCSAELHLYTIHGKIRCPTKESVTANIVMLEDKKYAGSYTTIKSQSVGFSYSGTFNITGALNVRRQGANLTLSVLHNCLENRQNAKPRFHVPRADAVYSGEIFLHTNHFKFEK
;
A
#
# COMPACT_ATOMS: atom_id res chain seq x y z
N LEU A 1 -28.12 -33.72 -20.48
CA LEU A 1 -27.77 -33.05 -19.21
C LEU A 1 -26.51 -32.22 -19.47
N LEU A 2 -26.64 -30.90 -19.65
CA LEU A 2 -25.51 -30.01 -19.92
C LEU A 2 -24.99 -29.47 -18.58
N THR A 3 -23.80 -29.91 -18.19
CA THR A 3 -23.08 -29.37 -17.03
C THR A 3 -22.41 -28.06 -17.43
N PHE A 4 -22.98 -26.94 -16.98
CA PHE A 4 -22.32 -25.64 -17.06
C PHE A 4 -21.19 -25.59 -16.01
N VAL A 5 -19.94 -25.71 -16.46
CA VAL A 5 -18.77 -25.41 -15.64
C VAL A 5 -18.66 -23.89 -15.57
N TRP A 6 -19.14 -23.30 -14.47
CA TRP A 6 -18.87 -21.90 -14.17
C TRP A 6 -17.39 -21.76 -13.83
N THR A 7 -16.55 -21.42 -14.82
CA THR A 7 -15.22 -20.91 -14.53
C THR A 7 -15.39 -19.55 -13.88
N CYS A 8 -15.29 -19.53 -12.56
CA CYS A 8 -15.26 -18.32 -11.74
C CYS A 8 -13.98 -17.54 -12.10
N SER A 9 -14.01 -16.75 -13.17
CA SER A 9 -12.91 -15.84 -13.51
C SER A 9 -12.70 -14.88 -12.34
N ALA A 10 -11.54 -14.92 -11.69
CA ALA A 10 -11.23 -13.97 -10.63
C ALA A 10 -11.23 -12.56 -11.23
N GLU A 11 -12.13 -11.70 -10.76
CA GLU A 11 -12.07 -10.27 -11.10
C GLU A 11 -10.98 -9.66 -10.21
N LEU A 12 -9.82 -9.45 -10.81
CA LEU A 12 -8.63 -8.91 -10.17
C LEU A 12 -8.43 -7.48 -10.63
N HIS A 13 -8.25 -6.55 -9.69
CA HIS A 13 -7.67 -5.25 -10.02
C HIS A 13 -6.17 -5.26 -9.75
N LEU A 14 -5.39 -4.79 -10.72
CA LEU A 14 -3.96 -4.62 -10.64
C LEU A 14 -3.63 -3.18 -10.24
N TYR A 15 -2.80 -3.07 -9.21
CA TYR A 15 -2.34 -1.80 -8.68
C TYR A 15 -0.83 -1.76 -8.80
N THR A 16 -0.32 -0.68 -9.38
CA THR A 16 1.11 -0.35 -9.26
C THR A 16 1.23 1.00 -8.60
N ILE A 17 2.04 1.10 -7.56
CA ILE A 17 2.28 2.34 -6.83
C ILE A 17 3.77 2.62 -6.88
N HIS A 18 4.13 3.72 -7.53
CA HIS A 18 5.46 4.28 -7.50
C HIS A 18 5.47 5.50 -6.59
N GLY A 19 6.55 5.73 -5.87
CA GLY A 19 6.62 6.96 -5.12
C GLY A 19 7.98 7.27 -4.54
N LYS A 20 8.09 8.52 -4.08
CA LYS A 20 9.20 8.95 -3.23
C LYS A 20 8.77 8.89 -1.78
N ILE A 21 9.66 8.41 -0.93
CA ILE A 21 9.48 8.41 0.52
C ILE A 21 10.53 9.33 1.12
N ARG A 22 10.11 10.22 2.03
CA ARG A 22 10.98 11.25 2.61
C ARG A 22 10.93 11.21 4.13
N CYS A 23 12.11 11.31 4.72
CA CYS A 23 12.33 11.55 6.14
C CYS A 23 13.35 12.69 6.26
N PRO A 24 13.02 13.79 6.94
CA PRO A 24 13.92 14.94 7.06
C PRO A 24 15.17 14.67 7.93
N THR A 25 15.25 13.52 8.61
CA THR A 25 16.43 13.14 9.39
C THR A 25 17.59 12.79 8.46
N LYS A 26 18.84 13.00 8.93
CA LYS A 26 20.06 12.60 8.20
C LYS A 26 20.53 11.18 8.53
N GLU A 27 19.72 10.43 9.26
CA GLU A 27 20.04 9.06 9.70
C GLU A 27 19.67 8.03 8.63
N SER A 28 20.18 6.81 8.78
CA SER A 28 19.76 5.70 7.92
C SER A 28 18.34 5.26 8.27
N VAL A 29 17.40 5.52 7.37
CA VAL A 29 15.99 5.16 7.47
C VAL A 29 15.72 3.87 6.70
N THR A 30 14.99 2.96 7.31
CA THR A 30 14.35 1.81 6.68
C THR A 30 12.85 1.98 6.74
N ALA A 31 12.18 1.85 5.60
CA ALA A 31 10.73 1.81 5.51
C ALA A 31 10.27 0.54 4.79
N ASN A 32 9.28 -0.14 5.35
CA ASN A 32 8.60 -1.27 4.75
C ASN A 32 7.19 -0.82 4.33
N ILE A 33 6.98 -0.75 3.02
CA ILE A 33 5.71 -0.40 2.38
C ILE A 33 4.92 -1.69 2.20
N VAL A 34 3.68 -1.71 2.68
CA VAL A 34 2.82 -2.90 2.69
C VAL A 34 1.49 -2.58 2.02
N MET A 35 1.15 -3.34 0.99
CA MET A 35 -0.19 -3.37 0.39
C MET A 35 -1.05 -4.37 1.16
N LEU A 36 -2.17 -3.89 1.66
CA LEU A 36 -3.11 -4.62 2.51
C LEU A 36 -4.47 -4.72 1.82
N GLU A 37 -5.08 -5.91 1.83
CA GLU A 37 -6.50 -6.10 1.57
C GLU A 37 -7.25 -5.88 2.88
N ASP A 38 -8.18 -4.92 2.91
CA ASP A 38 -9.11 -4.73 4.02
C ASP A 38 -10.10 -5.89 4.06
N LYS A 39 -10.21 -6.59 5.19
CA LYS A 39 -11.23 -7.64 5.36
C LYS A 39 -12.57 -7.01 5.78
N LYS A 40 -13.65 -7.70 5.42
CA LYS A 40 -15.06 -7.35 5.73
C LYS A 40 -15.33 -7.06 7.22
N TYR A 41 -14.49 -7.56 8.13
CA TYR A 41 -14.55 -7.22 9.56
C TYR A 41 -13.54 -6.11 9.85
N ALA A 42 -14.07 -4.91 10.11
CA ALA A 42 -13.34 -3.68 10.37
C ALA A 42 -12.22 -3.89 11.40
N GLY A 43 -10.98 -4.05 10.92
CA GLY A 43 -9.79 -4.22 11.76
C GLY A 43 -8.83 -5.33 11.36
N SER A 44 -9.24 -6.28 10.49
CA SER A 44 -8.34 -7.31 9.97
C SER A 44 -7.86 -6.99 8.56
N TYR A 45 -6.57 -7.20 8.30
CA TYR A 45 -5.92 -6.96 7.02
C TYR A 45 -5.23 -8.23 6.55
N THR A 46 -5.16 -8.46 5.24
CA THR A 46 -4.27 -9.46 4.62
C THR A 46 -3.18 -8.73 3.86
N THR A 47 -1.91 -9.10 4.08
CA THR A 47 -0.82 -8.61 3.25
C THR A 47 -0.90 -9.18 1.84
N ILE A 48 -0.99 -8.30 0.85
CA ILE A 48 -0.92 -8.63 -0.58
C ILE A 48 0.54 -8.64 -1.03
N LYS A 49 1.27 -7.56 -0.70
CA LYS A 49 2.66 -7.36 -1.10
C LYS A 49 3.37 -6.48 -0.07
N SER A 50 4.67 -6.65 0.07
CA SER A 50 5.52 -5.76 0.85
C SER A 50 6.82 -5.46 0.11
N GLN A 51 7.38 -4.28 0.35
CA GLN A 51 8.67 -3.84 -0.17
C GLN A 51 9.41 -3.01 0.89
N SER A 52 10.66 -3.39 1.16
CA SER A 52 11.56 -2.63 2.02
C SER A 52 12.45 -1.72 1.19
N VAL A 53 12.63 -0.48 1.65
CA VAL A 53 13.54 0.52 1.08
C VAL A 53 14.37 1.15 2.19
N GLY A 54 15.68 1.23 1.96
CA GLY A 54 16.63 1.94 2.81
C GLY A 54 17.06 3.25 2.16
N PHE A 55 17.14 4.33 2.93
CA PHE A 55 17.53 5.66 2.44
C PHE A 55 18.02 6.56 3.59
N SER A 56 18.75 7.63 3.29
CA SER A 56 19.12 8.63 4.32
C SER A 56 18.06 9.74 4.41
N TYR A 57 17.87 10.52 3.34
CA TYR A 57 16.88 11.60 3.31
C TYR A 57 15.61 11.23 2.51
N SER A 58 15.81 10.59 1.35
CA SER A 58 14.71 10.16 0.48
C SER A 58 15.01 8.84 -0.22
N GLY A 59 14.00 8.01 -0.39
CA GLY A 59 14.04 6.78 -1.18
C GLY A 59 12.97 6.76 -2.26
N THR A 60 13.11 5.85 -3.21
CA THR A 60 12.07 5.55 -4.22
C THR A 60 11.59 4.12 -4.04
N PHE A 61 10.29 3.90 -4.16
CA PHE A 61 9.69 2.57 -4.11
C PHE A 61 8.79 2.34 -5.31
N ASN A 62 8.57 1.06 -5.62
CA ASN A 62 7.69 0.60 -6.68
C ASN A 62 7.12 -0.75 -6.25
N ILE A 63 5.83 -0.76 -5.91
CA ILE A 63 5.13 -1.94 -5.43
C ILE A 63 3.91 -2.23 -6.31
N THR A 64 3.85 -3.46 -6.81
CA THR A 64 2.74 -3.96 -7.62
C THR A 64 2.03 -5.09 -6.88
N GLY A 65 0.71 -5.04 -6.86
CA GLY A 65 -0.13 -6.04 -6.22
C GLY A 65 -1.48 -6.19 -6.93
N ALA A 66 -2.11 -7.36 -6.76
CA ALA A 66 -3.43 -7.63 -7.31
C ALA A 66 -4.42 -7.86 -6.16
N LEU A 67 -5.61 -7.25 -6.26
CA LEU A 67 -6.70 -7.38 -5.30
C LEU A 67 -7.85 -8.15 -5.93
N ASN A 68 -8.35 -9.19 -5.24
CA ASN A 68 -9.58 -9.87 -5.65
C ASN A 68 -10.80 -9.08 -5.18
N VAL A 69 -11.53 -8.51 -6.14
CA VAL A 69 -12.55 -7.52 -5.85
C VAL A 69 -13.96 -8.10 -5.72
N ARG A 70 -14.13 -9.41 -5.99
CA ARG A 70 -15.40 -10.11 -5.76
C ARG A 70 -15.77 -10.21 -4.27
N ARG A 71 -14.79 -10.08 -3.38
CA ARG A 71 -15.05 -9.97 -1.94
C ARG A 71 -15.68 -8.59 -1.69
N GLN A 72 -16.97 -8.57 -1.35
CA GLN A 72 -17.67 -7.34 -0.98
C GLN A 72 -16.91 -6.60 0.13
N GLY A 73 -16.60 -5.33 -0.10
CA GLY A 73 -15.84 -4.48 0.83
C GLY A 73 -14.32 -4.61 0.75
N ALA A 74 -13.76 -5.41 -0.16
CA ALA A 74 -12.32 -5.46 -0.38
C ALA A 74 -11.83 -4.10 -0.91
N ASN A 75 -11.07 -3.41 -0.08
CA ASN A 75 -10.35 -2.18 -0.41
C ASN A 75 -8.85 -2.45 -0.28
N LEU A 76 -8.08 -1.71 -1.08
CA LEU A 76 -6.63 -1.71 -0.96
C LEU A 76 -6.22 -0.61 0.03
N THR A 77 -5.41 -0.98 1.02
CA THR A 77 -4.78 -0.05 1.95
C THR A 77 -3.27 -0.13 1.81
N LEU A 78 -2.60 1.00 1.64
CA LEU A 78 -1.15 1.08 1.69
C LEU A 78 -0.73 1.50 3.10
N SER A 79 0.11 0.70 3.76
CA SER A 79 0.64 0.97 5.10
C SER A 79 2.16 1.11 5.04
N VAL A 80 2.71 2.01 5.86
CA VAL A 80 4.18 2.15 5.97
C VAL A 80 4.63 1.87 7.40
N LEU A 81 5.63 1.00 7.55
CA LEU A 81 6.33 0.73 8.81
C LEU A 81 7.74 1.29 8.68
N HIS A 82 8.16 2.20 9.55
CA HIS A 82 9.46 2.86 9.41
C HIS A 82 10.12 3.16 10.75
N ASN A 83 11.43 3.42 10.71
CA ASN A 83 12.24 3.90 11.84
C ASN A 83 12.60 5.40 11.75
N CYS A 84 11.99 6.17 10.85
CA CYS A 84 12.14 7.63 10.81
C CYS A 84 11.63 8.25 12.14
N LEU A 85 12.55 8.69 13.00
CA LEU A 85 12.26 9.20 14.34
C LEU A 85 12.56 10.69 14.40
N GLU A 86 11.53 11.54 14.36
CA GLU A 86 11.70 12.95 14.71
C GLU A 86 10.73 13.42 15.79
N ASN A 87 9.67 12.65 16.10
CA ASN A 87 8.67 13.07 17.09
C ASN A 87 7.90 11.93 17.76
N ARG A 88 8.57 10.89 18.30
CA ARG A 88 8.03 9.79 19.17
C ARG A 88 6.73 9.07 18.75
N GLN A 89 6.09 9.44 17.66
CA GLN A 89 4.90 8.83 17.12
C GLN A 89 5.38 7.94 16.00
N ASN A 90 5.60 6.66 16.33
CA ASN A 90 5.64 5.58 15.35
C ASN A 90 4.23 5.40 14.76
N ALA A 91 3.69 6.46 14.17
CA ALA A 91 2.47 6.40 13.41
C ALA A 91 2.71 5.42 12.27
N LYS A 92 1.74 4.53 12.06
CA LYS A 92 1.74 3.58 10.94
C LYS A 92 0.78 4.17 9.94
N PRO A 93 1.22 5.09 9.08
CA PRO A 93 0.28 5.80 8.26
C PRO A 93 -0.30 4.81 7.24
N ARG A 94 -1.62 4.92 7.03
CA ARG A 94 -2.42 4.04 6.18
C ARG A 94 -3.24 4.88 5.19
N PHE A 95 -3.27 4.48 3.92
CA PHE A 95 -4.01 5.17 2.86
C PHE A 95 -4.90 4.20 2.14
N HIS A 96 -6.16 4.54 2.00
CA HIS A 96 -7.07 3.81 1.14
C HIS A 96 -6.78 4.18 -0.32
N VAL A 97 -6.58 3.17 -1.16
CA VAL A 97 -6.36 3.31 -2.60
C VAL A 97 -7.70 3.04 -3.30
N PRO A 98 -8.17 3.93 -4.20
CA PRO A 98 -9.42 3.74 -4.91
C PRO A 98 -9.48 2.41 -5.66
N ARG A 99 -10.65 1.77 -5.70
CA ARG A 99 -10.86 0.45 -6.30
C ARG A 99 -10.92 0.51 -7.83
N ALA A 100 -9.78 0.57 -8.50
CA ALA A 100 -9.66 0.56 -9.95
C ALA A 100 -8.29 0.05 -10.39
N ASP A 101 -8.22 -0.58 -11.57
CA ASP A 101 -6.94 -0.80 -12.26
C ASP A 101 -6.27 0.55 -12.50
N ALA A 102 -5.08 0.72 -11.93
CA ALA A 102 -4.42 2.00 -11.91
C ALA A 102 -2.93 1.89 -11.58
N VAL A 103 -2.19 2.82 -12.17
CA VAL A 103 -0.86 3.20 -11.73
C VAL A 103 -1.03 4.45 -10.88
N TYR A 104 -0.48 4.46 -9.67
CA TYR A 104 -0.44 5.63 -8.82
C TYR A 104 0.99 6.10 -8.69
N SER A 105 1.17 7.42 -8.67
CA SER A 105 2.45 8.06 -8.40
C SER A 105 2.31 9.05 -7.25
N GLY A 106 3.32 9.20 -6.41
CA GLY A 106 3.18 10.13 -5.30
C GLY A 106 4.37 10.27 -4.38
N GLU A 107 4.13 11.00 -3.29
CA GLU A 107 5.11 11.22 -2.24
C GLU A 107 4.54 10.92 -0.86
N ILE A 108 5.42 10.33 -0.04
CA ILE A 108 5.19 9.95 1.35
C ILE A 108 6.10 10.80 2.24
N PHE A 109 5.51 11.56 3.16
CA PHE A 109 6.25 12.34 4.16
C PHE A 109 6.07 11.67 5.53
N LEU A 110 7.11 10.94 5.98
CA LEU A 110 7.01 10.11 7.19
C LEU A 110 6.86 10.93 8.48
N HIS A 111 7.51 12.08 8.56
CA HIS A 111 7.48 12.95 9.74
C HIS A 111 6.12 13.62 9.99
N THR A 112 5.34 13.87 8.93
CA THR A 112 3.99 14.48 9.00
C THR A 112 2.86 13.48 8.83
N ASN A 113 3.16 12.21 8.56
CA ASN A 113 2.16 11.22 8.13
C ASN A 113 1.30 11.73 6.96
N HIS A 114 1.91 12.51 6.05
CA HIS A 114 1.21 13.10 4.91
C HIS A 114 1.53 12.37 3.61
N PHE A 115 0.52 12.20 2.77
CA PHE A 115 0.54 11.38 1.57
C PHE A 115 -0.14 12.13 0.45
N LYS A 116 0.54 12.21 -0.69
CA LYS A 116 -0.02 12.79 -1.91
C LYS A 116 0.18 11.79 -3.03
N PHE A 117 -0.89 11.13 -3.45
CA PHE A 117 -0.89 10.26 -4.63
C PHE A 117 -1.79 10.86 -5.71
N GLU A 118 -1.32 10.77 -6.94
CA GLU A 118 -2.03 11.12 -8.17
C GLU A 118 -2.15 9.84 -9.01
N LYS A 119 -3.32 9.66 -9.63
CA LYS A 119 -3.60 8.55 -10.56
C LYS A 119 -3.10 8.89 -11.94
#